data_AF-A0A5K0VGV5-F1
#
_entry.id   AF-A0A5K0VGV5-F1
#
_cell.length_a   1.000
_cell.length_b   1.000
_cell.length_c   1.000
_cell.angle_alpha   90.00
_cell.angle_beta   90.00
_cell.angle_gamma   90.00
#
_symmetry.space_group_name_H-M   'P 1'
#
loop_
_entity.id
_entity.type
_entity.pdbx_description
1 polymer ?
#
loop_
_entity_poly.entity_id
_entity_poly.type
_entity_poly.pdbx_seq_one_letter_code
_entity_poly.pdbx_strand_id
1 'polypeptide(L)' 'AIVDAPYGDDPVGLDMISMGKGQAWLNGEPIGRYWPRTSSINDNCVSVCDYRGKFLPDKCDTGCGDPTQR' A
#
# COMPACT_ATOMS: atom_id res chain seq x y z
N ALA A 1 20.77 5.57 -2.00
CA ALA A 1 20.65 6.95 -2.51
C ALA A 1 20.74 7.90 -1.33
N ILE A 2 21.29 9.10 -1.52
CA ILE A 2 21.21 10.18 -0.53
C ILE A 2 20.18 11.16 -1.09
N VAL A 3 19.22 11.55 -0.26
CA VAL A 3 18.13 12.45 -0.63
C VAL A 3 18.00 13.53 0.44
N ASP A 4 17.63 14.73 0.03
CA ASP A 4 17.26 15.78 0.96
C ASP A 4 15.81 15.56 1.44
N ALA A 5 15.51 16.03 2.64
CA ALA A 5 14.15 15.98 3.15
C ALA A 5 13.23 16.87 2.28
N PRO A 6 12.01 16.40 1.94
CA PRO A 6 11.05 17.23 1.23
C PRO A 6 10.60 18.42 2.11
N TYR A 7 10.14 19.48 1.46
CA TYR A 7 9.62 20.67 2.15
C TYR A 7 8.23 20.39 2.76
N GLY A 8 7.96 20.99 3.93
CA GLY A 8 6.67 20.91 4.62
C GLY A 8 6.62 19.83 5.70
N ASP A 9 5.45 19.72 6.35
CA ASP A 9 5.20 18.80 7.47
C ASP A 9 4.23 17.66 7.11
N ASP A 10 3.89 17.53 5.82
CA ASP A 10 2.99 16.48 5.35
C ASP A 10 3.64 15.09 5.43
N PRO A 11 2.87 14.03 5.70
CA PRO A 11 3.40 12.67 5.77
C PRO A 11 3.95 12.24 4.40
N VAL A 12 5.06 11.50 4.44
CA VAL A 12 5.77 10.99 3.26
C VAL A 12 5.66 9.48 3.15
N GLY A 13 5.54 9.00 1.91
CA GLY A 13 5.60 7.58 1.56
C GLY A 13 6.70 7.30 0.54
N LEU A 14 7.17 6.06 0.47
CA LEU A 14 8.09 5.61 -0.56
C LEU A 14 7.33 4.78 -1.59
N ASP A 15 7.24 5.29 -2.83
CA ASP A 15 6.68 4.51 -3.92
C ASP A 15 7.68 3.42 -4.35
N MET A 16 7.40 2.20 -3.92
CA MET A 16 8.26 1.04 -4.18
C MET A 16 7.78 0.21 -5.38
N ILE A 17 6.84 0.68 -6.20
CA ILE A 17 6.19 -0.12 -7.26
C ILE A 17 7.17 -0.75 -8.27
N SER A 18 8.31 -0.10 -8.52
CA SER A 18 9.36 -0.58 -9.42
C SER A 18 10.34 -1.55 -8.76
N MET A 19 10.20 -1.77 -7.44
CA MET A 19 11.00 -2.70 -6.66
C MET A 19 10.33 -4.08 -6.60
N GLY A 20 11.07 -5.10 -6.15
CA GLY A 20 10.55 -6.46 -6.00
C GLY A 20 9.99 -6.74 -4.61
N LYS A 21 10.81 -7.30 -3.73
CA LYS A 21 10.47 -7.60 -2.34
C LYS A 21 11.70 -7.37 -1.48
N GLY A 22 11.54 -6.74 -0.33
CA GLY A 22 12.66 -6.53 0.55
C GLY A 22 12.29 -5.84 1.85
N GLN A 23 13.29 -5.21 2.44
CA GLN A 23 13.17 -4.34 3.60
C GLN A 23 13.83 -3.02 3.25
N ALA A 24 13.34 -1.93 3.83
CA ALA A 24 13.86 -0.59 3.61
C ALA A 24 14.38 0.00 4.92
N TRP A 25 15.38 0.87 4.78
CA TRP A 25 16.03 1.58 5.87
C TRP A 25 16.14 3.05 5.52
N LEU A 26 15.97 3.92 6.51
CA LEU A 26 16.17 5.36 6.40
C LEU A 26 17.05 5.81 7.57
N ASN A 27 18.18 6.44 7.29
CA ASN A 27 19.12 6.93 8.30
C ASN A 27 19.57 5.86 9.32
N GLY A 28 19.71 4.61 8.88
CA GLY A 28 20.09 3.47 9.72
C GLY A 28 18.91 2.77 10.40
N GLU A 29 17.73 3.37 10.40
CA GLU A 29 16.53 2.83 11.04
C GLU A 29 15.69 2.00 10.06
N PRO A 30 15.23 0.78 10.44
CA PRO A 30 14.40 -0.04 9.57
C PRO A 30 12.97 0.52 9.51
N ILE A 31 12.52 0.91 8.33
CA ILE A 31 11.14 1.44 8.12
C ILE A 31 10.14 0.35 7.75
N GLY A 32 10.61 -0.88 7.48
CA GLY A 32 9.76 -2.06 7.33
C GLY A 32 10.00 -2.85 6.05
N ARG A 33 9.17 -3.88 5.86
CA ARG A 33 9.18 -4.72 4.66
C ARG A 33 8.32 -4.08 3.58
N TYR A 34 8.78 -4.13 2.34
CA TYR A 34 7.98 -3.77 1.17
C TYR A 34 7.75 -5.02 0.32
N TRP A 35 6.54 -5.15 -0.18
CA TRP A 35 6.21 -6.15 -1.19
C TRP A 35 5.01 -5.71 -2.04
N PRO A 36 5.23 -4.83 -3.03
CA PRO A 36 4.19 -4.29 -3.90
C PRO A 36 3.70 -5.33 -4.95
N ARG A 37 3.23 -6.50 -4.51
CA ARG A 37 2.65 -7.49 -5.44
C ARG A 37 1.31 -7.01 -5.93
N THR A 38 1.07 -7.16 -7.22
CA THR A 38 -0.27 -6.96 -7.78
C THR A 38 -1.24 -8.00 -7.21
N SER A 39 -2.35 -7.53 -6.64
CA SER A 39 -3.48 -8.37 -6.23
C SER A 39 -4.18 -8.95 -7.47
N SER A 40 -5.03 -9.96 -7.28
CA SER A 40 -5.80 -10.51 -8.40
C SER A 40 -6.92 -9.54 -8.77
N ILE A 41 -7.17 -9.36 -10.07
CA ILE A 41 -8.38 -8.65 -10.52
C ILE A 41 -9.67 -9.40 -10.14
N ASN A 42 -9.55 -10.70 -9.83
CA ASN A 42 -10.66 -11.57 -9.43
C ASN A 42 -10.80 -11.70 -7.92
N ASP A 43 -10.06 -10.92 -7.12
CA ASP A 43 -10.30 -10.82 -5.68
C ASP A 43 -11.67 -10.14 -5.42
N ASN A 44 -12.22 -10.28 -4.21
CA ASN A 44 -13.60 -9.91 -3.88
C ASN A 44 -13.82 -8.38 -3.70
N CYS A 45 -13.18 -7.54 -4.51
CA CYS A 45 -13.45 -6.10 -4.44
C CYS A 45 -14.85 -5.76 -4.96
N VAL A 46 -15.46 -4.77 -4.31
CA VAL A 46 -16.76 -4.25 -4.69
C VAL A 46 -16.63 -2.89 -5.37
N SER A 47 -17.46 -2.62 -6.37
CA SER A 47 -17.52 -1.29 -7.01
C SER A 47 -18.24 -0.25 -6.14
N VAL A 48 -19.15 -0.70 -5.27
CA VAL A 48 -19.92 0.13 -4.33
C VAL A 48 -20.00 -0.59 -2.99
N CYS A 49 -19.63 0.09 -1.91
CA CYS A 49 -19.75 -0.40 -0.54
C CYS A 49 -20.91 0.32 0.18
N ASP A 50 -21.87 -0.44 0.70
CA ASP A 50 -22.96 0.08 1.55
C ASP A 50 -22.63 -0.11 3.04
N TYR A 51 -22.68 0.98 3.81
CA TYR A 51 -22.46 0.96 5.25
C TYR A 51 -23.56 0.18 6.01
N ARG A 52 -24.76 0.07 5.43
CA ARG A 52 -25.90 -0.63 6.05
C ARG A 52 -25.71 -2.15 6.01
N GLY A 53 -26.30 -2.83 6.99
CA GLY A 53 -26.25 -4.30 7.09
C GLY A 53 -25.01 -4.85 7.80
N LYS A 54 -24.92 -6.18 7.92
CA LYS A 54 -23.85 -6.87 8.65
C LYS A 54 -22.49 -6.60 8.00
N PHE A 55 -21.47 -6.36 8.82
CA PHE A 55 -20.08 -6.24 8.39
C PHE A 55 -19.42 -7.61 8.23
N LEU A 56 -18.63 -7.75 7.17
CA LEU A 56 -17.65 -8.81 6.95
C LEU A 56 -16.33 -8.14 6.51
N PRO A 57 -15.16 -8.71 6.85
CA PRO A 57 -13.87 -8.11 6.50
C PRO A 57 -13.69 -7.80 5.02
N ASP A 58 -14.25 -8.64 4.14
CA ASP A 58 -14.17 -8.54 2.68
C ASP A 58 -15.33 -7.74 2.05
N LYS A 59 -16.25 -7.21 2.85
CA LYS A 59 -17.47 -6.53 2.36
C LYS A 59 -17.17 -5.34 1.46
N CYS A 60 -16.05 -4.65 1.74
CA CYS A 60 -15.72 -3.36 1.13
C CYS A 60 -14.26 -3.33 0.67
N ASP A 61 -13.74 -4.47 0.22
CA ASP A 61 -12.39 -4.54 -0.31
C ASP A 61 -12.25 -3.68 -1.57
N THR A 62 -11.07 -3.05 -1.70
CA THR A 62 -10.69 -2.18 -2.82
C THR A 62 -9.24 -2.44 -3.22
N GLY A 63 -8.83 -1.96 -4.40
CA GLY A 63 -7.45 -2.13 -4.88
C GLY A 63 -7.18 -3.50 -5.52
N CYS A 64 -8.20 -4.13 -6.09
CA CYS A 64 -8.04 -5.35 -6.88
C CYS A 64 -7.36 -5.04 -8.21
N GLY A 65 -6.35 -5.83 -8.57
CA GLY A 65 -5.49 -5.58 -9.73
C GLY A 65 -4.42 -4.50 -9.50
N ASP A 66 -4.35 -3.91 -8.31
CA ASP A 66 -3.33 -2.93 -7.92
C ASP A 66 -2.25 -3.58 -7.04
N PRO A 67 -1.06 -2.93 -6.88
CA PRO A 67 -0.10 -3.35 -5.89
C PRO A 67 -0.72 -3.36 -4.48
N THR A 68 -0.53 -4.45 -3.74
CA THR A 68 -1.06 -4.63 -2.37
C THR A 68 -0.55 -3.58 -1.38
N GLN A 69 0.53 -2.87 -1.75
CA GLN A 69 1.11 -1.76 -1.02
C GLN A 69 1.84 -0.86 -2.03
N ARG A 70 1.58 0.45 -1.97
CA ARG A 70 2.26 1.50 -2.75
C ARG A 70 2.32 2.77 -1.92
#